data_AF-A0A4S8PI74-F1
#
_entry.id   AF-A0A4S8PI74-F1
#
_cell.length_a   1.000
_cell.length_b   1.000
_cell.length_c   1.000
_cell.angle_alpha   90.00
_cell.angle_beta   90.00
_cell.angle_gamma   90.00
#
_symmetry.space_group_name_H-M   'P 1'
#
loop_
_entity.id
_entity.type
_entity.pdbx_description
1 polymer ?
#
loop_
_entity_poly.entity_id
_entity_poly.type
_entity_poly.pdbx_seq_one_letter_code
_entity_poly.pdbx_strand_id
1 'polypeptide(L)' 'MSPVSKFGASHSLRRLPVQERSAARVRRMLDAAADLIEEVGYDRLSTTAIAQRADVAIGSVYQFFGDKRSLAEAL' A
#
# COMPACT_ATOMS: atom_id res chain seq x y z
N MET A 1 38.09 40.13 4.61
CA MET A 1 37.60 38.78 4.97
C MET A 1 36.11 38.73 4.63
N SER A 2 35.78 38.15 3.48
CA SER A 2 34.40 37.96 3.02
C SER A 2 34.14 36.46 2.93
N PRO A 3 33.06 35.89 3.50
CA PRO A 3 32.73 34.51 3.24
C PRO A 3 32.07 34.38 1.86
N VAL A 4 32.71 33.55 1.04
CA VAL A 4 32.28 33.14 -0.30
C VAL A 4 30.94 32.41 -0.21
N SER A 5 29.95 32.87 -1.00
CA SER A 5 28.69 32.18 -1.26
C SER A 5 28.96 30.80 -1.86
N LYS A 6 28.65 29.73 -1.12
CA LYS A 6 28.68 28.36 -1.61
C LYS A 6 27.38 28.05 -2.35
N PHE A 7 27.43 28.03 -3.68
CA PHE A 7 26.47 27.29 -4.48
C PHE A 7 26.62 25.79 -4.17
N GLY A 8 25.73 25.27 -3.33
CA GLY A 8 25.56 23.84 -3.12
C GLY A 8 24.79 23.25 -4.30
N ALA A 9 25.50 22.53 -5.15
CA ALA A 9 24.94 21.73 -6.23
C ALA A 9 23.77 20.88 -5.72
N SER A 10 22.65 20.92 -6.46
CA SER A 10 21.43 20.14 -6.27
C SER A 10 21.75 18.68 -5.97
N HIS A 11 21.75 18.33 -4.69
CA HIS A 11 22.08 16.98 -4.23
C HIS A 11 20.82 16.12 -4.28
N SER A 12 20.58 15.54 -5.45
CA SER A 12 20.16 14.15 -5.58
C SER A 12 18.83 13.73 -4.92
N LEU A 13 17.72 13.77 -5.66
CA LEU A 13 16.63 12.80 -5.43
C LEU A 13 17.12 11.41 -5.85
N ARG A 14 17.87 10.74 -4.97
CA ARG A 14 18.59 9.51 -5.32
C ARG A 14 17.86 8.21 -4.98
N ARG A 15 16.65 8.22 -4.41
CA ARG A 15 15.77 7.02 -4.29
C ARG A 15 14.36 7.39 -3.86
N LEU A 16 13.39 7.27 -4.78
CA LEU A 16 11.95 7.31 -4.46
C LEU A 16 11.11 6.03 -4.75
N PRO A 17 11.56 4.89 -5.35
CA PRO A 17 10.57 3.94 -5.88
C PRO A 17 10.30 2.70 -5.00
N VAL A 18 10.33 2.79 -3.66
CA VAL A 18 9.90 1.65 -2.80
C VAL A 18 8.58 1.91 -2.08
N GLN A 19 8.32 3.16 -1.66
CA GLN A 19 7.10 3.47 -0.91
C GLN A 19 5.87 3.56 -1.80
N GLU A 20 5.99 4.14 -2.99
CA GLU A 20 4.84 4.36 -3.90
C GLU A 20 4.21 3.05 -4.37
N ARG A 21 5.02 2.03 -4.69
CA ARG A 21 4.50 0.70 -5.08
C ARG A 21 3.85 -0.04 -3.92
N SER A 22 4.29 0.19 -2.69
CA SER A 22 3.65 -0.39 -1.50
C SER A 22 2.35 0.34 -1.18
N ALA A 23 2.34 1.67 -1.24
CA ALA A 23 1.13 2.48 -1.08
C ALA A 23 0.06 2.14 -2.14
N ALA A 24 0.45 2.00 -3.41
CA ALA A 24 -0.47 1.60 -4.47
C ALA A 24 -1.02 0.17 -4.27
N ARG A 25 -0.23 -0.77 -3.73
CA ARG A 25 -0.71 -2.12 -3.40
C ARG A 25 -1.67 -2.10 -2.22
N VAL A 26 -1.35 -1.38 -1.16
CA VAL A 26 -2.24 -1.21 0.00
C VAL A 26 -3.57 -0.61 -0.44
N ARG A 27 -3.52 0.47 -1.23
CA ARG A 27 -4.73 1.10 -1.79
C ARG A 27 -5.59 0.10 -2.56
N ARG A 28 -5.01 -0.67 -3.50
CA ARG A 28 -5.75 -1.70 -4.24
C ARG A 28 -6.35 -2.78 -3.33
N MET A 29 -5.66 -3.19 -2.27
CA MET A 29 -6.17 -4.17 -1.31
C MET A 29 -7.36 -3.61 -0.51
N LEU A 30 -7.31 -2.34 -0.12
CA LEU A 30 -8.39 -1.67 0.61
C LEU A 30 -9.61 -1.44 -0.29
N ASP A 31 -9.41 -0.92 -1.50
CA ASP A 31 -10.50 -0.73 -2.47
C ASP A 31 -11.19 -2.08 -2.76
N ALA A 32 -10.42 -3.15 -3.01
CA ALA A 32 -10.96 -4.50 -3.19
C ALA A 32 -11.69 -5.06 -1.96
N ALA A 33 -11.23 -4.74 -0.76
CA ALA A 33 -11.89 -5.17 0.47
C ALA A 33 -13.22 -4.44 0.67
N ALA A 34 -13.28 -3.14 0.38
CA ALA A 34 -14.53 -2.36 0.41
C ALA A 34 -15.57 -2.94 -0.57
N ASP A 35 -15.18 -3.13 -1.84
CA ASP A 35 -16.05 -3.71 -2.87
C ASP A 35 -16.60 -5.09 -2.45
N LEU A 36 -15.74 -5.96 -1.93
CA LEU A 36 -16.15 -7.30 -1.51
C LEU A 36 -17.07 -7.27 -0.28
N ILE A 37 -16.87 -6.32 0.65
CA ILE A 37 -17.78 -6.16 1.78
C ILE A 37 -19.17 -5.74 1.29
N GLU A 38 -19.26 -4.81 0.33
CA GLU A 38 -20.52 -4.40 -0.27
C GLU A 38 -21.21 -5.55 -1.03
N GLU A 39 -20.44 -6.36 -1.75
CA GLU A 39 -20.96 -7.46 -2.57
C GLU A 39 -21.41 -8.69 -1.77
N VAL A 40 -20.60 -9.14 -0.80
CA VAL A 40 -20.80 -10.44 -0.12
C VAL A 40 -20.90 -10.34 1.40
N GLY A 41 -20.71 -9.16 1.98
CA GLY A 41 -20.68 -8.93 3.41
C GLY A 41 -19.36 -9.34 4.08
N TYR A 42 -19.11 -8.75 5.25
CA TYR A 42 -17.88 -8.96 6.02
C TYR A 42 -17.62 -10.43 6.41
N ASP A 43 -18.68 -11.17 6.73
CA ASP A 43 -18.55 -12.57 7.15
C ASP A 43 -17.94 -13.45 6.06
N ARG A 44 -18.25 -13.15 4.79
CA ARG A 44 -17.74 -13.87 3.61
C ARG A 44 -16.44 -13.29 3.04
N LEU A 45 -16.00 -12.13 3.54
CA LEU A 45 -14.70 -11.57 3.19
C LEU A 45 -13.57 -12.56 3.56
N SER A 46 -12.57 -12.67 2.70
CA SER A 46 -11.34 -13.43 2.95
C SER A 46 -10.12 -12.75 2.33
N THR A 47 -8.95 -12.94 2.94
CA THR A 47 -7.67 -12.41 2.41
C THR A 47 -7.37 -12.94 1.01
N THR A 48 -7.78 -14.18 0.69
CA THR A 48 -7.66 -14.77 -0.65
C THR A 48 -8.53 -14.05 -1.68
N ALA A 49 -9.79 -13.77 -1.36
CA ALA A 49 -10.69 -13.05 -2.27
C ALA A 49 -10.18 -11.62 -2.53
N ILE A 50 -9.68 -10.94 -1.49
CA ILE A 50 -9.06 -9.61 -1.62
C ILE A 50 -7.82 -9.67 -2.50
N ALA A 51 -6.92 -10.65 -2.30
CA ALA A 51 -5.72 -10.80 -3.11
C ALA A 51 -6.06 -10.98 -4.60
N GLN A 52 -7.05 -11.82 -4.90
CA GLN A 52 -7.53 -12.05 -6.27
C GLN A 52 -8.12 -10.79 -6.88
N ARG A 53 -8.99 -10.07 -6.16
CA ARG A 53 -9.65 -8.85 -6.66
C ARG A 53 -8.67 -7.69 -6.85
N ALA A 54 -7.72 -7.52 -5.94
CA ALA A 54 -6.71 -6.46 -6.00
C ALA A 54 -5.57 -6.75 -7.01
N ASP A 55 -5.57 -7.92 -7.64
CA ASP A 55 -4.51 -8.42 -8.52
C ASP A 55 -3.12 -8.34 -7.84
N VAL A 56 -3.02 -8.98 -6.68
CA VAL A 56 -1.80 -9.07 -5.87
C VAL A 56 -1.58 -10.50 -5.40
N ALA A 57 -0.32 -10.88 -5.21
CA ALA A 57 0.00 -12.17 -4.61
C ALA A 57 -0.56 -12.25 -3.17
N ILE A 58 -1.10 -13.40 -2.78
CA ILE A 58 -1.60 -13.63 -1.41
C ILE A 58 -0.52 -13.34 -0.35
N GLY A 59 0.74 -13.67 -0.63
CA GLY A 59 1.87 -13.32 0.24
C GLY A 59 2.07 -11.82 0.42
N SER A 60 1.71 -10.99 -0.57
CA SER A 60 1.72 -9.52 -0.41
C SER A 60 0.64 -9.07 0.57
N VAL A 61 -0.55 -9.69 0.56
CA VAL A 61 -1.59 -9.37 1.55
C VAL A 61 -1.06 -9.62 2.96
N TYR A 62 -0.47 -10.80 3.21
CA TYR A 62 0.09 -11.15 4.52
C TYR A 62 1.32 -10.32 4.93
N GLN A 63 2.02 -9.69 3.98
CA GLN A 63 3.10 -8.74 4.29
C GLN A 63 2.57 -7.41 4.85
N PHE A 64 1.35 -7.02 4.53
CA PHE A 64 0.74 -5.76 4.97
C PHE A 64 -0.33 -5.96 6.05
N PHE A 65 -1.04 -7.09 6.03
CA PHE A 65 -2.20 -7.35 6.88
C PHE A 65 -2.20 -8.81 7.37
N GLY A 66 -2.26 -9.01 8.69
CA GLY A 66 -2.20 -10.34 9.28
C GLY A 66 -3.43 -11.20 9.00
N ASP A 67 -4.61 -10.58 8.94
CA ASP A 67 -5.88 -11.23 8.66
C ASP A 67 -6.89 -10.28 8.02
N LYS A 68 -8.12 -10.76 7.78
CA LYS A 68 -9.20 -9.95 7.22
C LYS A 68 -9.72 -8.85 8.16
N ARG A 69 -9.52 -8.98 9.49
CA ARG A 69 -9.87 -7.95 10.47
C ARG A 69 -8.92 -6.76 10.33
N SER A 70 -7.61 -7.02 10.27
CA SER A 70 -6.61 -5.97 10.06
C SER A 70 -6.85 -5.17 8.78
N LEU A 71 -7.35 -5.81 7.71
CA LEU A 71 -7.77 -5.12 6.49
C LEU A 71 -9.00 -4.24 6.71
N ALA A 72 -10.04 -4.78 7.34
CA ALA A 72 -11.29 -4.05 7.57
C ALA A 72 -11.14 -2.89 8.56
N GLU A 73 -10.24 -3.01 9.53
CA GLU A 73 -9.87 -1.93 10.46
C GLU A 73 -9.10 -0.79 9.77
N ALA A 74 -8.54 -1.04 8.58
CA ALA A 74 -7.77 -0.08 7.80
C ALA A 74 -8.57 0.58 6.66
N LEU A 75 -9.86 0.25 6.51
CA LEU A 75 -10.81 0.93 5.62
C LEU A 75 -11.27 2.26 6.24
#